data_AF-A0A7C5NU88-F1
#
_entry.id   AF-A0A7C5NU88-F1
#
_cell.length_a   1.000
_cell.length_b   1.000
_cell.length_c   1.000
_cell.angle_alpha   90.00
_cell.angle_beta   90.00
_cell.angle_gamma   90.00
#
_symmetry.space_group_name_H-M   'P 1'
#
loop_
_entity.id
_entity.type
_entity.pdbx_description
1 polymer ?
#
loop_
_entity_poly.entity_id
_entity_poly.type
_entity_poly.pdbx_seq_one_letter_code
_entity_poly.pdbx_strand_id
1 'polypeptide(L)'
;MFQKGGVMSLKGLVFLAIILLITLPAYSQLSATLFDPPESSYTACTDQTIKILITHTLDIVPDSLVFRIGGRVYRWGDPELSLSYDTLIFTPSRTDFFSSGVVTIIIDSILDVGGNYSGVDTFVFFVDTDPPIIRGSSPGNGSIVGSPVIRITIALRDAYDDQPFASGLDMSSVNITLTTSLGTYDVTSYALSHVDSAGDIHINALEAGVAMRDEDSVTVTVTASDNVDTSHCGPNTLSAQFTFYVTSVQCRVTRNPITPNGDGLNDVTSFEFSNIRNTTKNIEVLIYDRIERLVRTVKGSAEGFIWDGMDENGNPVPQGFYIYVVIVDGDAVCSGTISVAK
;
A
#
# COMPACT_ATOMS: atom_id res chain seq x y z
N MET A 1 -78.61 45.84 -5.74
CA MET A 1 -79.25 46.87 -6.58
C MET A 1 -79.36 48.14 -5.73
N PHE A 2 -78.95 49.29 -6.29
CA PHE A 2 -78.79 50.64 -5.68
C PHE A 2 -77.60 50.81 -4.70
N GLN A 3 -76.79 51.87 -4.72
CA GLN A 3 -76.33 52.84 -5.74
C GLN A 3 -75.25 53.73 -5.07
N LYS A 4 -74.12 53.96 -5.78
CA LYS A 4 -73.38 55.23 -6.03
C LYS A 4 -73.51 56.41 -5.04
N GLY A 5 -72.49 57.24 -4.76
CA GLY A 5 -71.18 57.46 -5.41
C GLY A 5 -70.57 58.82 -5.00
N GLY A 6 -69.37 59.14 -5.53
CA GLY A 6 -68.66 60.42 -5.40
C GLY A 6 -67.15 60.26 -5.76
N VAL A 7 -66.75 60.17 -7.05
CA VAL A 7 -66.21 61.25 -7.94
C VAL A 7 -64.81 61.71 -7.50
N MET A 8 -63.72 61.59 -8.29
CA MET A 8 -63.44 62.23 -9.59
C MET A 8 -62.26 61.56 -10.33
N SER A 9 -62.18 61.76 -11.65
CA SER A 9 -61.21 61.16 -12.59
C SER A 9 -60.59 62.23 -13.50
N LEU A 10 -59.45 61.87 -14.10
CA LEU A 10 -59.00 62.14 -15.49
C LEU A 10 -57.84 63.15 -15.71
N LYS A 11 -56.77 62.60 -16.33
CA LYS A 11 -55.82 63.18 -17.31
C LYS A 11 -54.59 63.97 -16.85
N GLY A 12 -53.43 63.35 -17.10
CA GLY A 12 -52.43 63.90 -18.01
C GLY A 12 -51.28 64.68 -17.37
N LEU A 13 -50.07 64.10 -17.39
CA LEU A 13 -48.93 64.65 -18.13
C LEU A 13 -47.74 63.66 -18.12
N VAL A 14 -47.38 63.19 -19.31
CA VAL A 14 -46.01 63.10 -19.88
C VAL A 14 -45.04 62.08 -19.23
N PHE A 15 -44.72 60.95 -19.87
CA PHE A 15 -43.86 60.69 -21.05
C PHE A 15 -42.44 60.23 -20.64
N LEU A 16 -42.02 59.11 -21.23
CA LEU A 16 -40.65 58.61 -21.37
C LEU A 16 -39.87 58.23 -20.08
N ALA A 17 -39.97 56.97 -19.70
CA ALA A 17 -38.79 56.24 -19.25
C ALA A 17 -38.85 54.83 -19.85
N ILE A 18 -38.37 54.72 -21.09
CA ILE A 18 -37.69 53.50 -21.54
C ILE A 18 -36.53 53.33 -20.56
N ILE A 19 -36.78 52.64 -19.45
CA ILE A 19 -35.71 52.18 -18.57
C ILE A 19 -35.13 50.98 -19.28
N LEU A 20 -34.08 51.30 -20.04
CA LEU A 20 -32.96 50.46 -20.39
C LEU A 20 -32.66 49.43 -19.28
N LEU A 21 -33.28 48.26 -19.40
CA LEU A 21 -32.84 47.01 -18.79
C LEU A 21 -32.95 45.95 -19.88
N ILE A 22 -32.24 46.19 -20.99
CA ILE A 22 -31.53 45.09 -21.62
C ILE A 22 -30.60 44.59 -20.52
N THR A 23 -30.95 43.44 -19.97
CA THR A 23 -30.10 42.62 -19.13
C THR A 23 -28.67 42.65 -19.69
N LEU A 24 -27.72 42.98 -18.81
CA LEU A 24 -26.26 42.92 -18.93
C LEU A 24 -25.73 42.31 -20.25
N PRO A 25 -24.75 42.93 -20.93
CA PRO A 25 -24.14 42.33 -22.10
C PRO A 25 -23.66 40.94 -21.69
N ALA A 26 -23.87 39.94 -22.57
CA ALA A 26 -23.48 38.55 -22.34
C ALA A 26 -22.16 38.51 -21.58
N TYR A 27 -22.20 37.97 -20.36
CA TYR A 27 -21.01 37.73 -19.53
C TYR A 27 -20.05 36.96 -20.44
N SER A 28 -18.96 37.59 -20.86
CA SER A 28 -17.96 36.94 -21.71
C SER A 28 -17.47 35.71 -20.98
N GLN A 29 -17.70 34.53 -21.54
CA GLN A 29 -17.25 33.27 -20.98
C GLN A 29 -15.80 33.03 -21.38
N LEU A 30 -14.88 33.94 -21.00
CA LEU A 30 -13.46 33.64 -21.11
C LEU A 30 -13.06 32.80 -19.90
N SER A 31 -12.78 31.52 -20.11
CA SER A 31 -12.37 30.59 -19.05
C SER A 31 -11.40 29.55 -19.59
N ALA A 32 -10.46 29.13 -18.76
CA ALA A 32 -9.54 28.04 -19.07
C ALA A 32 -9.98 26.75 -18.37
N THR A 33 -9.85 25.62 -19.04
CA THR A 33 -10.00 24.29 -18.43
C THR A 33 -8.85 23.39 -18.86
N LEU A 34 -8.21 22.74 -17.88
CA LEU A 34 -7.17 21.76 -18.15
C LEU A 34 -7.80 20.49 -18.74
N PHE A 35 -7.45 20.17 -19.98
CA PHE A 35 -8.03 19.08 -20.75
C PHE A 35 -7.14 17.83 -20.77
N ASP A 36 -5.83 18.02 -20.97
CA ASP A 36 -4.86 16.92 -21.03
C ASP A 36 -3.52 17.35 -20.41
N PRO A 37 -2.99 16.65 -19.40
CA PRO A 37 -3.68 15.59 -18.66
C PRO A 37 -4.91 16.16 -17.92
N PRO A 38 -5.95 15.37 -17.62
CA PRO A 38 -7.09 15.85 -16.86
C PRO A 38 -6.69 16.46 -15.51
N GLU A 39 -7.48 17.40 -15.00
CA GLU A 39 -7.18 18.03 -13.71
C GLU A 39 -7.14 17.01 -12.56
N SER A 40 -6.13 17.14 -11.71
CA SER A 40 -5.84 16.24 -10.57
C SER A 40 -5.60 14.77 -10.96
N SER A 41 -5.23 14.50 -12.22
CA SER A 41 -4.85 13.16 -12.68
C SER A 41 -3.35 12.89 -12.58
N TYR A 42 -2.98 11.63 -12.81
CA TYR A 42 -1.59 11.14 -12.80
C TYR A 42 -1.12 10.83 -14.22
N THR A 43 0.16 11.09 -14.50
CA THR A 43 0.84 10.70 -15.73
C THR A 43 2.24 10.16 -15.42
N ALA A 44 2.67 9.15 -16.18
CA ALA A 44 4.06 8.67 -16.17
C ALA A 44 4.91 9.34 -17.26
N CYS A 45 4.32 10.24 -18.06
CA CYS A 45 5.04 10.94 -19.10
C CYS A 45 5.90 12.07 -18.52
N THR A 46 7.22 11.88 -18.50
CA THR A 46 8.18 12.95 -18.14
C THR A 46 8.12 14.17 -19.06
N ASP A 47 7.60 14.01 -20.28
CA ASP A 47 7.44 15.05 -21.30
C ASP A 47 5.96 15.38 -21.59
N GLN A 48 5.09 15.19 -20.59
CA GLN A 48 3.64 15.41 -20.71
C GLN A 48 3.31 16.72 -21.42
N THR A 49 2.69 16.62 -22.60
CA THR A 49 2.12 17.78 -23.28
C THR A 49 0.87 18.24 -22.54
N ILE A 50 0.74 19.55 -22.34
CA ILE A 50 -0.37 20.16 -21.62
C ILE A 50 -1.29 20.82 -22.64
N LYS A 51 -2.58 20.49 -22.59
CA LYS A 51 -3.62 21.08 -23.42
C LYS A 51 -4.67 21.72 -22.53
N ILE A 52 -4.88 23.01 -22.72
CA ILE A 52 -5.84 23.81 -21.98
C ILE A 52 -6.84 24.36 -22.98
N LEU A 53 -8.10 24.01 -22.78
CA LEU A 53 -9.19 24.56 -23.56
C LEU A 53 -9.50 25.97 -23.05
N ILE A 54 -9.36 26.95 -23.92
CA ILE A 54 -9.75 28.33 -23.66
C ILE A 54 -11.14 28.51 -24.26
N THR A 55 -12.16 28.46 -23.42
CA THR A 55 -13.52 28.82 -23.85
C THR A 55 -13.60 30.34 -23.96
N HIS A 56 -14.14 30.85 -25.07
CA HIS A 56 -14.30 32.28 -25.30
C HIS A 56 -15.45 32.57 -26.28
N THR A 57 -16.07 33.75 -26.16
CA THR A 57 -17.12 34.23 -27.09
C THR A 57 -16.59 35.24 -28.10
N LEU A 58 -15.47 35.89 -27.79
CA LEU A 58 -14.72 36.80 -28.65
C LEU A 58 -13.30 36.26 -28.79
N ASP A 59 -12.64 36.54 -29.91
CA ASP A 59 -11.27 36.07 -30.14
C ASP A 59 -10.32 36.49 -29.00
N ILE A 60 -9.44 35.58 -28.61
CA ILE A 60 -8.40 35.86 -27.62
C ILE A 60 -7.34 36.80 -28.19
N VAL A 61 -6.65 37.54 -27.31
CA VAL A 61 -5.46 38.35 -27.63
C VAL A 61 -4.23 37.55 -27.16
N PRO A 62 -3.56 36.78 -28.03
CA PRO A 62 -2.52 35.85 -27.59
C PRO A 62 -1.36 36.52 -26.85
N ASP A 63 -0.96 37.72 -27.27
CA ASP A 63 0.12 38.51 -26.63
C ASP A 63 -0.17 38.87 -25.16
N SER A 64 -1.42 38.78 -24.72
CA SER A 64 -1.81 38.99 -23.32
C SER A 64 -1.57 37.76 -22.42
N LEU A 65 -1.22 36.61 -23.02
CA LEU A 65 -0.98 35.36 -22.31
C LEU A 65 0.24 35.48 -21.38
N VAL A 66 0.03 35.15 -20.11
CA VAL A 66 1.09 34.90 -19.14
C VAL A 66 0.84 33.53 -18.53
N PHE A 67 1.60 32.54 -19.00
CA PHE A 67 1.51 31.14 -18.58
C PHE A 67 2.67 30.82 -17.64
N ARG A 68 2.42 30.12 -16.53
CA ARG A 68 3.46 29.67 -15.61
C ARG A 68 3.36 28.19 -15.33
N ILE A 69 4.53 27.55 -15.30
CA ILE A 69 4.68 26.15 -14.92
C ILE A 69 6.09 25.94 -14.37
N GLY A 70 6.22 25.17 -13.28
CA GLY A 70 7.52 24.88 -12.66
C GLY A 70 8.29 26.15 -12.21
N GLY A 71 7.56 27.22 -11.86
CA GLY A 71 8.15 28.52 -11.50
C GLY A 71 8.69 29.35 -12.68
N ARG A 72 8.63 28.84 -13.91
CA ARG A 72 8.99 29.58 -15.13
C ARG A 72 7.77 30.28 -15.71
N VAL A 73 8.01 31.36 -16.45
CA VAL A 73 6.99 32.15 -17.13
C VAL A 73 7.20 32.01 -18.63
N TYR A 74 6.12 31.72 -19.33
CA TYR A 74 6.06 31.64 -20.78
C TYR A 74 5.07 32.68 -21.31
N ARG A 75 5.37 33.22 -22.48
CA ARG A 75 4.59 34.22 -23.19
C ARG A 75 4.34 33.76 -24.62
N TRP A 76 3.35 34.38 -25.23
CA TRP A 76 3.08 34.11 -26.64
C TRP A 76 4.31 34.39 -27.52
N GLY A 77 4.62 33.43 -28.40
CA GLY A 77 5.82 33.44 -29.23
C GLY A 77 6.97 32.56 -28.70
N ASP A 78 6.90 32.10 -27.45
CA ASP A 78 7.84 31.11 -26.93
C ASP A 78 7.65 29.76 -27.66
N PRO A 79 8.74 29.03 -27.99
CA PRO A 79 8.67 27.83 -28.84
C PRO A 79 7.92 26.66 -28.20
N GLU A 80 7.76 26.66 -26.87
CA GLU A 80 7.00 25.66 -26.11
C GLU A 80 5.48 25.88 -26.20
N LEU A 81 5.03 27.07 -26.60
CA LEU A 81 3.61 27.41 -26.67
C LEU A 81 3.11 27.45 -28.11
N SER A 82 1.96 26.81 -28.33
CA SER A 82 1.21 26.91 -29.57
C SER A 82 -0.29 26.98 -29.29
N LEU A 83 -1.05 27.49 -30.26
CA LEU A 83 -2.51 27.54 -30.19
C LEU A 83 -3.07 26.75 -31.37
N SER A 84 -3.92 25.78 -31.07
CA SER A 84 -4.68 25.04 -32.05
C SER A 84 -6.16 25.32 -31.82
N TYR A 85 -6.71 26.24 -32.62
CA TYR A 85 -8.07 26.78 -32.45
C TYR A 85 -8.28 27.40 -31.06
N ASP A 86 -9.11 26.79 -30.23
CA ASP A 86 -9.44 27.20 -28.86
C ASP A 86 -8.55 26.52 -27.81
N THR A 87 -7.58 25.69 -28.23
CA THR A 87 -6.74 24.91 -27.32
C THR A 87 -5.33 25.48 -27.27
N LEU A 88 -4.93 25.98 -26.11
CA LEU A 88 -3.55 26.32 -25.79
C LEU A 88 -2.77 25.02 -25.52
N ILE A 89 -1.67 24.84 -26.22
CA ILE A 89 -0.82 23.66 -26.11
C ILE A 89 0.55 24.10 -25.61
N PHE A 90 0.97 23.55 -24.48
CA PHE A 90 2.35 23.64 -23.98
C PHE A 90 3.05 22.31 -24.20
N THR A 91 4.15 22.32 -24.95
CA THR A 91 5.01 21.16 -25.19
C THR A 91 6.34 21.39 -24.47
N PRO A 92 6.68 20.59 -23.43
CA PRO A 92 7.93 20.74 -22.70
C PRO A 92 9.15 20.70 -23.63
N SER A 93 10.11 21.61 -23.43
CA SER A 93 11.40 21.53 -24.09
C SER A 93 12.24 20.37 -23.50
N ARG A 94 13.33 19.97 -24.17
CA ARG A 94 14.23 18.90 -23.66
C ARG A 94 14.84 19.19 -22.28
N THR A 95 14.77 20.44 -21.82
CA THR A 95 15.27 20.85 -20.49
C THR A 95 14.17 21.02 -19.45
N ASP A 96 12.91 20.76 -19.81
CA ASP A 96 11.71 20.99 -18.98
C ASP A 96 10.96 19.70 -18.66
N PHE A 97 11.66 18.57 -18.66
CA PHE A 97 11.05 17.29 -18.30
C PHE A 97 10.66 17.31 -16.82
N PHE A 98 9.47 16.80 -16.55
CA PHE A 98 8.92 16.69 -15.22
C PHE A 98 9.56 15.50 -14.49
N SER A 99 9.91 15.72 -13.23
CA SER A 99 10.19 14.65 -12.28
C SER A 99 8.91 14.22 -11.57
N SER A 100 8.92 13.05 -10.92
CA SER A 100 7.83 12.65 -10.02
C SER A 100 7.48 13.79 -9.04
N GLY A 101 6.19 14.03 -8.85
CA GLY A 101 5.66 15.05 -7.97
C GLY A 101 4.55 15.89 -8.56
N VAL A 102 4.25 17.00 -7.88
CA VAL A 102 3.16 17.90 -8.24
C VAL A 102 3.60 18.89 -9.32
N VAL A 103 2.79 19.03 -10.36
CA VAL A 103 2.95 20.06 -11.38
C VAL A 103 1.80 21.06 -11.26
N THR A 104 2.15 22.31 -10.92
CA THR A 104 1.19 23.42 -10.86
C THR A 104 1.30 24.28 -12.10
N ILE A 105 0.16 24.48 -12.75
CA ILE A 105 -0.01 25.34 -13.92
C ILE A 105 -0.79 26.58 -13.49
N ILE A 106 -0.35 27.76 -13.92
CA ILE A 106 -1.05 29.02 -13.65
C ILE A 106 -1.17 29.80 -14.96
N ILE A 107 -2.39 30.22 -15.30
CA ILE A 107 -2.61 31.27 -16.30
C ILE A 107 -2.86 32.56 -15.53
N ASP A 108 -1.83 33.39 -15.44
CA ASP A 108 -1.90 34.69 -14.74
C ASP A 108 -2.80 35.65 -15.50
N SER A 109 -2.65 35.72 -16.83
CA SER A 109 -3.43 36.61 -17.67
C SER A 109 -3.70 36.03 -19.03
N ILE A 110 -4.95 36.17 -19.50
CA ILE A 110 -5.36 36.06 -20.89
C ILE A 110 -6.57 36.96 -21.11
N LEU A 111 -6.53 37.75 -22.17
CA LEU A 111 -7.57 38.71 -22.54
C LEU A 111 -8.24 38.28 -23.84
N ASP A 112 -9.50 38.64 -24.02
CA ASP A 112 -10.13 38.68 -25.33
C ASP A 112 -10.05 40.09 -25.96
N VAL A 113 -10.43 40.21 -27.24
CA VAL A 113 -10.44 41.50 -27.96
C VAL A 113 -11.41 42.53 -27.37
N GLY A 114 -12.36 42.09 -26.53
CA GLY A 114 -13.24 42.95 -25.75
C GLY A 114 -12.60 43.47 -24.45
N GLY A 115 -11.38 43.00 -24.12
CA GLY A 115 -10.68 43.32 -22.88
C GLY A 115 -11.16 42.51 -21.68
N ASN A 116 -11.97 41.46 -21.89
CA ASN A 116 -12.40 40.58 -20.81
C ASN A 116 -11.24 39.67 -20.38
N TYR A 117 -11.20 39.32 -19.11
CA TYR A 117 -10.10 38.61 -18.45
C TYR A 117 -10.67 37.42 -17.67
N SER A 118 -10.08 36.22 -17.83
CA SER A 118 -10.55 35.02 -17.10
C SER A 118 -10.26 35.05 -15.60
N GLY A 119 -9.41 35.95 -15.13
CA GLY A 119 -8.84 35.87 -13.79
C GLY A 119 -7.55 35.04 -13.79
N VAL A 120 -7.08 34.68 -12.60
CA VAL A 120 -5.96 33.75 -12.45
C VAL A 120 -6.53 32.34 -12.38
N ASP A 121 -6.28 31.54 -13.41
CA ASP A 121 -6.66 30.13 -13.45
C ASP A 121 -5.48 29.29 -12.94
N THR A 122 -5.74 28.33 -12.04
CA THR A 122 -4.72 27.45 -11.46
C THR A 122 -5.16 26.00 -11.59
N PHE A 123 -4.30 25.16 -12.14
CA PHE A 123 -4.54 23.73 -12.31
C PHE A 123 -3.38 22.92 -11.73
N VAL A 124 -3.68 21.68 -11.38
CA VAL A 124 -2.69 20.72 -10.90
C VAL A 124 -2.87 19.39 -11.61
N PHE A 125 -1.76 18.74 -11.93
CA PHE A 125 -1.68 17.31 -12.18
C PHE A 125 -0.43 16.75 -11.50
N PHE A 126 -0.32 15.43 -11.47
CA PHE A 126 0.76 14.71 -10.80
C PHE A 126 1.55 13.90 -11.81
N VAL A 127 2.86 13.93 -11.69
CA VAL A 127 3.77 13.07 -12.44
C VAL A 127 4.21 11.96 -11.51
N ASP A 128 4.06 10.71 -11.95
CA ASP A 128 4.49 9.54 -11.22
C ASP A 128 5.28 8.61 -12.16
N THR A 129 6.57 8.52 -11.93
CA THR A 129 7.50 7.74 -12.77
C THR A 129 8.13 6.58 -12.02
N ASP A 130 7.68 6.35 -10.79
CA ASP A 130 8.27 5.38 -9.88
C ASP A 130 7.32 4.18 -9.75
N PRO A 131 7.82 2.93 -9.86
CA PRO A 131 6.99 1.77 -9.62
C PRO A 131 6.71 1.56 -8.12
N PRO A 132 5.72 0.70 -7.78
CA PRO A 132 5.55 0.24 -6.43
C PRO A 132 6.81 -0.43 -5.85
N ILE A 133 6.89 -0.55 -4.53
CA ILE A 133 7.99 -1.19 -3.82
C ILE A 133 7.55 -2.14 -2.70
N ILE A 134 8.41 -3.13 -2.43
CA ILE A 134 8.38 -3.92 -1.21
C ILE A 134 9.16 -3.15 -0.14
N ARG A 135 8.45 -2.43 0.74
CA ARG A 135 9.07 -1.71 1.88
C ARG A 135 9.66 -2.66 2.92
N GLY A 136 9.08 -3.84 3.05
CA GLY A 136 9.51 -4.83 4.02
C GLY A 136 8.95 -6.20 3.70
N SER A 137 9.69 -7.22 4.08
CA SER A 137 9.23 -8.60 4.05
C SER A 137 9.66 -9.36 5.29
N SER A 138 8.80 -10.27 5.74
CA SER A 138 9.10 -11.22 6.79
C SER A 138 8.55 -12.58 6.36
N PRO A 139 9.38 -13.60 6.09
CA PRO A 139 10.83 -13.62 6.27
C PRO A 139 11.54 -12.66 5.30
N GLY A 140 12.60 -12.01 5.77
CA GLY A 140 13.40 -11.12 4.94
C GLY A 140 14.27 -11.88 3.93
N ASN A 141 14.76 -11.17 2.91
CA ASN A 141 15.66 -11.76 1.91
C ASN A 141 16.93 -12.37 2.55
N GLY A 142 17.29 -13.60 2.17
CA GLY A 142 18.39 -14.38 2.71
C GLY A 142 18.17 -14.95 4.12
N SER A 143 16.99 -14.77 4.72
CA SER A 143 16.71 -15.27 6.07
C SER A 143 16.51 -16.79 6.09
N ILE A 144 16.67 -17.38 7.28
CA ILE A 144 16.44 -18.80 7.54
C ILE A 144 15.24 -18.92 8.48
N VAL A 145 14.29 -19.80 8.15
CA VAL A 145 13.03 -20.01 8.86
C VAL A 145 12.96 -21.45 9.35
N GLY A 146 13.07 -21.62 10.67
CA GLY A 146 12.81 -22.88 11.35
C GLY A 146 11.41 -22.90 11.93
N SER A 147 10.40 -23.21 11.12
CA SER A 147 9.01 -23.34 11.56
C SER A 147 8.26 -24.29 10.63
N PRO A 148 7.42 -25.20 11.14
CA PRO A 148 6.54 -26.00 10.30
C PRO A 148 5.37 -25.18 9.72
N VAL A 149 5.07 -24.02 10.31
CA VAL A 149 4.11 -23.05 9.76
C VAL A 149 4.88 -21.84 9.24
N ILE A 150 4.97 -21.73 7.92
CA ILE A 150 5.65 -20.64 7.23
C ILE A 150 4.64 -19.53 6.95
N ARG A 151 4.80 -18.40 7.64
CA ARG A 151 4.03 -17.18 7.39
C ARG A 151 4.91 -16.15 6.71
N ILE A 152 4.45 -15.62 5.60
CA ILE A 152 5.11 -14.57 4.83
C ILE A 152 4.25 -13.31 4.94
N THR A 153 4.88 -12.18 5.23
CA THR A 153 4.29 -10.85 5.25
C THR A 153 5.03 -9.98 4.26
N ILE A 154 4.29 -9.27 3.40
CA ILE A 154 4.83 -8.39 2.37
C ILE A 154 4.19 -7.02 2.54
N ALA A 155 5.02 -6.01 2.83
CA ALA A 155 4.60 -4.61 2.87
C ALA A 155 4.82 -3.99 1.48
N LEU A 156 3.85 -4.21 0.59
CA LEU A 156 3.84 -3.63 -0.76
C LEU A 156 3.21 -2.23 -0.70
N ARG A 157 3.89 -1.22 -1.24
CA ARG A 157 3.47 0.19 -1.20
C ARG A 157 3.82 0.88 -2.50
N ASP A 158 3.09 1.93 -2.82
CA ASP A 158 3.40 2.80 -3.95
C ASP A 158 3.90 4.18 -3.49
N ALA A 159 3.33 4.71 -2.40
CA ALA A 159 3.81 5.95 -1.78
C ALA A 159 5.05 5.75 -0.89
N TYR A 160 5.98 6.71 -0.99
CA TYR A 160 7.17 6.80 -0.13
C TYR A 160 7.01 7.90 0.91
N ASP A 161 7.86 7.87 1.96
CA ASP A 161 7.83 8.90 3.00
C ASP A 161 8.23 10.28 2.46
N ASP A 162 8.98 10.31 1.34
CA ASP A 162 9.47 11.49 0.65
C ASP A 162 8.71 11.80 -0.66
N GLN A 163 7.78 10.94 -1.10
CA GLN A 163 6.93 11.14 -2.27
C GLN A 163 5.45 10.86 -1.93
N PRO A 164 4.73 11.85 -1.38
CA PRO A 164 3.33 11.67 -0.99
C PRO A 164 2.36 11.71 -2.18
N PHE A 165 2.84 11.97 -3.39
CA PHE A 165 2.05 12.17 -4.61
C PHE A 165 2.14 10.98 -5.57
N ALA A 166 2.30 9.77 -5.06
CA ALA A 166 2.25 8.55 -5.87
C ALA A 166 0.80 8.27 -6.33
N SER A 167 0.65 7.68 -7.51
CA SER A 167 -0.65 7.38 -8.13
C SER A 167 -1.44 6.31 -7.38
N GLY A 168 -0.77 5.54 -6.54
CA GLY A 168 -1.31 4.51 -5.66
C GLY A 168 -1.16 3.12 -6.27
N LEU A 169 -1.09 2.11 -5.41
CA LEU A 169 -0.97 0.71 -5.82
C LEU A 169 -2.27 0.20 -6.47
N ASP A 170 -2.19 -0.35 -7.69
CA ASP A 170 -3.31 -1.09 -8.30
C ASP A 170 -3.34 -2.51 -7.74
N MET A 171 -4.23 -2.76 -6.78
CA MET A 171 -4.40 -4.08 -6.15
C MET A 171 -4.84 -5.18 -7.13
N SER A 172 -5.42 -4.82 -8.29
CA SER A 172 -5.82 -5.79 -9.32
C SER A 172 -4.66 -6.27 -10.18
N SER A 173 -3.57 -5.49 -10.24
CA SER A 173 -2.33 -5.84 -10.95
C SER A 173 -1.39 -6.74 -10.15
N VAL A 174 -1.61 -6.87 -8.83
CA VAL A 174 -0.74 -7.61 -7.93
C VAL A 174 -0.78 -9.10 -8.29
N ASN A 175 0.39 -9.68 -8.56
CA ASN A 175 0.60 -11.12 -8.70
C ASN A 175 1.74 -11.57 -7.80
N ILE A 176 1.52 -12.66 -7.07
CA ILE A 176 2.50 -13.22 -6.13
C ILE A 176 2.63 -14.71 -6.37
N THR A 177 3.86 -15.15 -6.63
CA THR A 177 4.20 -16.57 -6.78
C THR A 177 5.30 -16.97 -5.81
N LEU A 178 5.21 -18.21 -5.33
CA LEU A 178 6.24 -18.84 -4.51
C LEU A 178 6.85 -20.01 -5.28
N THR A 179 8.16 -20.00 -5.44
CA THR A 179 8.90 -21.11 -6.05
C THR A 179 9.68 -21.86 -4.98
N THR A 180 9.47 -23.17 -4.89
CA THR A 180 10.15 -24.10 -3.99
C THR A 180 10.85 -25.20 -4.81
N SER A 181 11.48 -26.18 -4.14
CA SER A 181 12.05 -27.35 -4.86
C SER A 181 10.99 -28.25 -5.49
N LEU A 182 9.71 -28.09 -5.11
CA LEU A 182 8.58 -28.90 -5.57
C LEU A 182 7.80 -28.25 -6.72
N GLY A 183 8.00 -26.96 -6.99
CA GLY A 183 7.35 -26.24 -8.08
C GLY A 183 7.13 -24.76 -7.78
N THR A 184 6.40 -24.11 -8.69
CA THR A 184 5.94 -22.72 -8.52
C THR A 184 4.44 -22.73 -8.23
N TYR A 185 4.05 -21.97 -7.21
CA TYR A 185 2.70 -21.85 -6.71
C TYR A 185 2.24 -20.42 -6.90
N ASP A 186 1.12 -20.23 -7.61
CA ASP A 186 0.43 -18.93 -7.64
C ASP A 186 -0.42 -18.81 -6.39
N VAL A 187 -0.08 -17.83 -5.55
CA VAL A 187 -0.78 -17.57 -4.28
C VAL A 187 -1.56 -16.27 -4.31
N THR A 188 -1.69 -15.63 -5.47
CA THR A 188 -2.24 -14.29 -5.63
C THR A 188 -3.62 -14.16 -4.99
N SER A 189 -4.56 -15.05 -5.30
CA SER A 189 -5.92 -15.01 -4.75
C SER A 189 -5.97 -15.18 -3.23
N TYR A 190 -5.10 -16.04 -2.67
CA TYR A 190 -4.98 -16.18 -1.21
C TYR A 190 -4.42 -14.90 -0.61
N ALA A 191 -3.31 -14.39 -1.16
CA ALA A 191 -2.66 -13.19 -0.69
C ALA A 191 -3.60 -11.97 -0.66
N LEU A 192 -4.36 -11.74 -1.74
CA LEU A 192 -5.30 -10.61 -1.86
C LEU A 192 -6.53 -10.72 -0.95
N SER A 193 -6.83 -11.91 -0.42
CA SER A 193 -7.89 -12.08 0.59
C SER A 193 -7.39 -11.94 2.03
N HIS A 194 -6.08 -11.79 2.24
CA HIS A 194 -5.42 -11.72 3.55
C HIS A 194 -4.58 -10.45 3.67
N VAL A 195 -5.19 -9.30 3.34
CA VAL A 195 -4.60 -7.98 3.51
C VAL A 195 -5.12 -7.37 4.81
N ASP A 196 -4.21 -6.89 5.67
CA ASP A 196 -4.61 -6.27 6.93
C ASP A 196 -5.04 -4.79 6.76
N SER A 197 -5.41 -4.14 7.87
CA SER A 197 -5.82 -2.73 7.83
C SER A 197 -4.67 -1.76 7.55
N ALA A 198 -3.42 -2.20 7.64
CA ALA A 198 -2.24 -1.41 7.27
C ALA A 198 -1.86 -1.58 5.79
N GLY A 199 -2.53 -2.49 5.07
CA GLY A 199 -2.24 -2.81 3.67
C GLY A 199 -1.13 -3.85 3.51
N ASP A 200 -0.76 -4.56 4.57
CA ASP A 200 0.23 -5.64 4.51
C ASP A 200 -0.43 -6.95 4.12
N ILE A 201 0.23 -7.67 3.21
CA ILE A 201 -0.23 -8.94 2.66
C ILE A 201 0.31 -10.07 3.54
N HIS A 202 -0.56 -10.93 4.04
CA HIS A 202 -0.19 -12.09 4.86
C HIS A 202 -0.47 -13.42 4.13
N ILE A 203 0.53 -14.29 4.07
CA ILE A 203 0.44 -15.58 3.39
C ILE A 203 0.83 -16.66 4.38
N ASN A 204 -0.12 -17.50 4.80
CA ASN A 204 0.21 -18.79 5.40
C ASN A 204 0.47 -19.79 4.28
N ALA A 205 1.73 -20.20 4.11
CA ALA A 205 2.14 -21.02 2.97
C ALA A 205 1.35 -22.33 2.88
N LEU A 206 1.08 -22.99 4.02
CA LEU A 206 0.36 -24.26 4.04
C LEU A 206 -1.11 -24.07 3.60
N GLU A 207 -1.78 -23.05 4.13
CA GLU A 207 -3.17 -22.74 3.77
C GLU A 207 -3.32 -22.25 2.34
N ALA A 208 -2.29 -21.56 1.81
CA ALA A 208 -2.19 -21.18 0.41
C ALA A 208 -1.90 -22.36 -0.53
N GLY A 209 -1.76 -23.59 0.00
CA GLY A 209 -1.53 -24.80 -0.78
C GLY A 209 -0.08 -24.99 -1.24
N VAL A 210 0.86 -24.26 -0.63
CA VAL A 210 2.28 -24.29 -0.99
C VAL A 210 2.95 -25.45 -0.27
N ALA A 211 3.50 -26.39 -1.03
CA ALA A 211 4.28 -27.49 -0.47
C ALA A 211 5.76 -27.11 -0.40
N MET A 212 6.36 -27.38 0.77
CA MET A 212 7.77 -27.13 1.05
C MET A 212 8.41 -28.37 1.67
N ARG A 213 9.70 -28.56 1.44
CA ARG A 213 10.55 -29.49 2.16
C ARG A 213 11.41 -28.75 3.18
N ASP A 214 11.89 -29.49 4.17
CA ASP A 214 13.01 -29.02 4.98
C ASP A 214 14.19 -28.72 4.04
N GLU A 215 14.94 -27.67 4.35
CA GLU A 215 16.09 -27.20 3.54
C GLU A 215 15.72 -26.58 2.18
N ASP A 216 14.43 -26.34 1.90
CA ASP A 216 14.02 -25.62 0.70
C ASP A 216 14.53 -24.17 0.68
N SER A 217 14.93 -23.72 -0.51
CA SER A 217 14.98 -22.29 -0.84
C SER A 217 13.63 -21.87 -1.41
N VAL A 218 12.93 -20.97 -0.73
CA VAL A 218 11.64 -20.43 -1.18
C VAL A 218 11.87 -19.04 -1.76
N THR A 219 11.62 -18.89 -3.06
CA THR A 219 11.68 -17.59 -3.75
C THR A 219 10.27 -17.03 -3.91
N VAL A 220 10.03 -15.86 -3.34
CA VAL A 220 8.80 -15.10 -3.50
C VAL A 220 9.01 -14.09 -4.62
N THR A 221 8.20 -14.17 -5.67
CA THR A 221 8.18 -13.21 -6.77
C THR A 221 6.92 -12.39 -6.67
N VAL A 222 7.07 -11.06 -6.74
CA VAL A 222 5.97 -10.10 -6.69
C VAL A 222 6.05 -9.23 -7.94
N THR A 223 4.93 -9.15 -8.66
CA THR A 223 4.72 -8.10 -9.68
C THR A 223 3.52 -7.27 -9.29
N ALA A 224 3.62 -5.96 -9.47
CA ALA A 224 2.53 -5.04 -9.19
C ALA A 224 2.73 -3.73 -9.94
N SER A 225 1.65 -3.07 -10.29
CA SER A 225 1.64 -1.79 -10.98
C SER A 225 0.97 -0.73 -10.13
N ASP A 226 1.28 0.52 -10.43
CA ASP A 226 0.60 1.70 -9.89
C ASP A 226 -0.70 2.01 -10.67
N ASN A 227 -1.35 3.15 -10.40
CA ASN A 227 -2.63 3.54 -11.00
C ASN A 227 -2.48 4.69 -12.01
N VAL A 228 -1.52 4.60 -12.93
CA VAL A 228 -1.42 5.56 -14.05
C VAL A 228 -2.20 5.09 -15.27
N ASP A 229 -2.95 5.99 -15.92
CA ASP A 229 -3.71 5.67 -17.13
C ASP A 229 -2.77 5.31 -18.30
N THR A 230 -3.12 4.26 -19.05
CA THR A 230 -2.37 3.80 -20.24
C THR A 230 -2.19 4.85 -21.33
N SER A 231 -3.07 5.85 -21.41
CA SER A 231 -2.96 6.98 -22.33
C SER A 231 -1.96 8.05 -21.87
N HIS A 232 -1.53 8.00 -20.61
CA HIS A 232 -0.58 8.90 -19.96
C HIS A 232 0.73 8.17 -19.62
N CYS A 233 1.29 7.48 -20.61
CA CYS A 233 2.48 6.63 -20.54
C CYS A 233 2.33 5.34 -19.72
N GLY A 234 1.16 5.12 -19.11
CA GLY A 234 0.76 3.88 -18.48
C GLY A 234 1.43 3.57 -17.16
N PRO A 235 1.00 2.47 -16.52
CA PRO A 235 1.44 2.15 -15.17
C PRO A 235 2.93 1.83 -15.06
N ASN A 236 3.59 2.32 -14.01
CA ASN A 236 4.91 1.84 -13.63
C ASN A 236 4.75 0.49 -12.92
N THR A 237 5.58 -0.48 -13.30
CA THR A 237 5.44 -1.87 -12.84
C THR A 237 6.66 -2.34 -12.08
N LEU A 238 6.45 -2.76 -10.83
CA LEU A 238 7.40 -3.52 -10.04
C LEU A 238 7.49 -4.96 -10.55
N SER A 239 8.72 -5.46 -10.68
CA SER A 239 9.01 -6.88 -10.73
C SER A 239 10.20 -7.16 -9.81
N ALA A 240 9.91 -7.79 -8.67
CA ALA A 240 10.91 -8.04 -7.64
C ALA A 240 10.78 -9.45 -7.08
N GLN A 241 11.89 -9.95 -6.54
CA GLN A 241 11.93 -11.23 -5.86
C GLN A 241 12.82 -11.18 -4.62
N PHE A 242 12.47 -11.98 -3.62
CA PHE A 242 13.31 -12.27 -2.47
C PHE A 242 13.24 -13.75 -2.12
N THR A 243 14.30 -14.27 -1.52
CA THR A 243 14.42 -15.68 -1.18
C THR A 243 14.66 -15.84 0.31
N PHE A 244 14.02 -16.83 0.93
CA PHE A 244 14.36 -17.29 2.27
C PHE A 244 14.57 -18.81 2.26
N TYR A 245 15.18 -19.33 3.30
CA TYR A 245 15.55 -20.75 3.41
C TYR A 245 14.79 -21.41 4.55
N VAL A 246 14.14 -22.52 4.27
CA VAL A 246 13.45 -23.34 5.28
C VAL A 246 14.49 -24.25 5.94
N THR A 247 14.40 -24.45 7.25
CA THR A 247 15.22 -25.41 7.97
C THR A 247 14.37 -26.16 8.98
N SER A 248 14.77 -27.39 9.31
CA SER A 248 14.11 -28.14 10.37
C SER A 248 14.47 -27.56 11.74
N VAL A 249 13.47 -27.49 12.61
CA VAL A 249 13.70 -27.22 14.04
C VAL A 249 14.14 -28.51 14.70
N GLN A 250 15.37 -28.54 15.19
CA GLN A 250 15.86 -29.69 15.95
C GLN A 250 15.60 -29.47 17.43
N CYS A 251 14.83 -30.38 18.03
CA CYS A 251 14.55 -30.38 19.46
C CYS A 251 15.16 -31.60 20.13
N ARG A 252 15.84 -31.35 21.25
CA ARG A 252 16.53 -32.35 22.02
C ARG A 252 16.23 -32.15 23.50
N VAL A 253 16.20 -33.26 24.22
CA VAL A 253 16.20 -33.28 25.69
C VAL A 253 17.58 -33.69 26.17
N THR A 254 18.11 -32.99 27.17
CA THR A 254 19.49 -33.22 27.65
C THR A 254 19.62 -34.55 28.39
N ARG A 255 18.58 -34.95 29.12
CA ARG A 255 18.52 -36.19 29.89
C ARG A 255 17.22 -36.94 29.58
N ASN A 256 17.35 -38.22 29.20
CA ASN A 256 16.24 -39.12 28.93
C ASN A 256 16.76 -40.57 29.05
N PRO A 257 16.33 -41.38 30.05
CA PRO A 257 15.28 -41.08 31.04
C PRO A 257 15.70 -40.04 32.09
N ILE A 258 14.71 -39.43 32.76
CA ILE A 258 14.89 -38.72 34.04
C ILE A 258 14.54 -39.63 35.23
N THR A 259 15.24 -39.45 36.35
CA THR A 259 15.03 -40.13 37.64
C THR A 259 14.88 -39.09 38.76
N PRO A 260 13.73 -38.38 38.86
CA PRO A 260 13.50 -37.32 39.84
C PRO A 260 13.34 -37.86 41.27
N ASN A 261 14.45 -38.33 41.87
CA ASN A 261 14.52 -38.90 43.22
C ASN A 261 15.31 -38.02 44.20
N GLY A 262 15.93 -36.93 43.72
CA GLY A 262 16.68 -35.96 44.50
C GLY A 262 18.13 -36.37 44.80
N ASP A 263 18.69 -37.34 44.07
CA ASP A 263 20.07 -37.81 44.28
C ASP A 263 21.14 -37.01 43.52
N GLY A 264 20.72 -36.00 42.74
CA GLY A 264 21.56 -35.15 41.89
C GLY A 264 21.80 -35.70 40.49
N LEU A 265 21.35 -36.92 40.19
CA LEU A 265 21.56 -37.62 38.92
C LEU A 265 20.23 -37.76 38.18
N ASN A 266 20.20 -37.24 36.94
CA ASN A 266 19.02 -37.26 36.08
C ASN A 266 17.71 -36.76 36.72
N ASP A 267 17.77 -35.94 37.77
CA ASP A 267 16.57 -35.41 38.43
C ASP A 267 15.72 -34.50 37.54
N VAL A 268 16.38 -33.81 36.61
CA VAL A 268 15.74 -32.86 35.70
C VAL A 268 16.20 -33.13 34.26
N THR A 269 15.41 -32.69 33.29
CA THR A 269 15.83 -32.57 31.89
C THR A 269 15.65 -31.13 31.42
N SER A 270 16.48 -30.72 30.47
CA SER A 270 16.35 -29.45 29.79
C SER A 270 15.96 -29.67 28.33
N PHE A 271 15.06 -28.83 27.83
CA PHE A 271 14.66 -28.78 26.43
C PHE A 271 15.57 -27.79 25.70
N GLU A 272 16.31 -28.32 24.73
CA GLU A 272 17.19 -27.57 23.84
C GLU A 272 16.59 -27.57 22.44
N PHE A 273 16.59 -26.41 21.78
CA PHE A 273 16.12 -26.28 20.41
C PHE A 273 17.06 -25.41 19.60
N SER A 274 17.40 -25.89 18.41
CA SER A 274 18.28 -25.22 17.45
C SER A 274 17.46 -24.62 16.31
N ASN A 275 18.02 -23.60 15.65
CA ASN A 275 17.43 -22.93 14.48
C ASN A 275 16.10 -22.19 14.74
N ILE A 276 15.72 -21.98 16.01
CA ILE A 276 14.68 -21.02 16.40
C ILE A 276 15.37 -19.65 16.55
N ARG A 277 15.05 -18.69 15.67
CA ARG A 277 15.60 -17.33 15.79
C ARG A 277 15.00 -16.59 16.99
N ASN A 278 15.88 -16.26 17.94
CA ASN A 278 15.78 -15.32 19.07
C ASN A 278 15.32 -13.92 18.54
N THR A 279 14.32 -13.21 19.09
CA THR A 279 14.45 -12.41 20.33
C THR A 279 13.11 -12.01 21.00
N THR A 280 11.95 -12.49 20.56
CA THR A 280 10.65 -11.97 21.06
C THR A 280 9.51 -12.99 21.20
N LYS A 281 9.81 -14.28 21.06
CA LYS A 281 8.74 -15.28 20.95
C LYS A 281 8.32 -15.84 22.30
N ASN A 282 7.01 -16.02 22.46
CA ASN A 282 6.45 -16.74 23.60
C ASN A 282 6.63 -18.23 23.34
N ILE A 283 7.65 -18.84 23.96
CA ILE A 283 7.96 -20.26 23.81
C ILE A 283 7.43 -20.99 25.03
N GLU A 284 6.71 -22.07 24.80
CA GLU A 284 6.20 -22.96 25.85
C GLU A 284 6.47 -24.42 25.44
N VAL A 285 6.87 -25.26 26.39
CA VAL A 285 6.95 -26.71 26.19
C VAL A 285 5.78 -27.36 26.90
N LEU A 286 4.87 -27.95 26.13
CA LEU A 286 3.72 -28.66 26.63
C LEU A 286 4.06 -30.13 26.77
N ILE A 287 3.88 -30.69 27.97
CA ILE A 287 4.16 -32.08 28.29
C ILE A 287 2.85 -32.80 28.49
N TYR A 288 2.64 -33.88 27.75
CA TYR A 288 1.44 -34.70 27.76
C TYR A 288 1.76 -36.12 28.23
N ASP A 289 0.80 -36.76 28.88
CA ASP A 289 0.86 -38.20 29.12
C ASP A 289 0.43 -39.00 27.86
N ARG A 290 0.46 -40.34 27.97
CA ARG A 290 0.10 -41.25 26.87
C ARG A 290 -1.37 -41.24 26.46
N ILE A 291 -2.22 -40.51 27.19
CA ILE A 291 -3.65 -40.36 26.93
C ILE A 291 -3.95 -38.89 26.58
N GLU A 292 -2.94 -38.16 26.09
CA GLU A 292 -3.04 -36.76 25.63
C GLU A 292 -3.51 -35.76 26.71
N ARG A 293 -3.36 -36.11 27.99
CA ARG A 293 -3.66 -35.16 29.08
C ARG A 293 -2.44 -34.28 29.31
N LEU A 294 -2.66 -32.96 29.34
CA LEU A 294 -1.62 -31.99 29.69
C LEU A 294 -1.17 -32.23 31.13
N VAL A 295 0.12 -32.50 31.29
CA VAL A 295 0.80 -32.77 32.56
C VAL A 295 1.45 -31.51 33.09
N ARG A 296 2.15 -30.78 32.21
CA ARG A 296 2.93 -29.60 32.58
C ARG A 296 3.15 -28.68 31.39
N THR A 297 3.12 -27.38 31.65
CA THR A 297 3.57 -26.30 30.78
C THR A 297 4.88 -25.76 31.32
N VAL A 298 5.97 -25.95 30.57
CA VAL A 298 7.29 -25.41 30.92
C VAL A 298 7.49 -24.11 30.17
N LYS A 299 7.65 -23.02 30.91
CA LYS A 299 7.96 -21.69 30.38
C LYS A 299 9.46 -21.41 30.53
N GLY A 300 9.99 -20.51 29.70
CA GLY A 300 11.40 -20.13 29.75
C GLY A 300 11.76 -19.43 31.06
N SER A 301 12.91 -19.81 31.62
CA SER A 301 13.52 -19.18 32.81
C SER A 301 14.97 -18.77 32.52
N ALA A 302 15.64 -18.13 33.49
CA ALA A 302 17.07 -17.83 33.40
C ALA A 302 17.95 -19.09 33.23
N GLU A 303 17.45 -20.25 33.66
CA GLU A 303 18.13 -21.55 33.56
C GLU A 303 17.69 -22.33 32.30
N GLY A 304 16.81 -21.74 31.46
CA GLY A 304 16.24 -22.36 30.27
C GLY A 304 14.88 -23.00 30.51
N PHE A 305 14.56 -24.02 29.72
CA PHE A 305 13.31 -24.77 29.78
C PHE A 305 13.58 -26.09 30.49
N ILE A 306 13.22 -26.19 31.78
CA ILE A 306 13.57 -27.32 32.63
C ILE A 306 12.30 -28.02 33.12
N TRP A 307 12.33 -29.34 33.13
CA TRP A 307 11.31 -30.17 33.76
C TRP A 307 11.92 -31.14 34.77
N ASP A 308 11.31 -31.22 35.94
CA ASP A 308 11.72 -31.98 37.12
C ASP A 308 10.84 -33.20 37.39
N GLY A 309 9.98 -33.57 36.43
CA GLY A 309 9.04 -34.67 36.60
C GLY A 309 7.84 -34.35 37.50
N MET A 310 7.52 -33.08 37.71
CA MET A 310 6.30 -32.66 38.41
C MET A 310 5.17 -32.25 37.45
N ASP A 311 3.92 -32.46 37.86
CA ASP A 311 2.73 -31.94 37.17
C ASP A 311 2.48 -30.44 37.48
N GLU A 312 1.44 -29.83 36.91
CA GLU A 312 1.04 -28.44 37.19
C GLU A 312 0.76 -28.15 38.68
N ASN A 313 0.39 -29.16 39.46
CA ASN A 313 0.10 -29.03 40.90
C ASN A 313 1.34 -29.25 41.77
N GLY A 314 2.51 -29.53 41.17
CA GLY A 314 3.74 -29.84 41.88
C GLY A 314 3.82 -31.28 42.41
N ASN A 315 2.96 -32.18 41.94
CA ASN A 315 3.02 -33.60 42.32
C ASN A 315 3.95 -34.38 41.39
N PRO A 316 4.73 -35.36 41.91
CA PRO A 316 5.60 -36.18 41.08
C PRO A 316 4.78 -37.07 40.16
N VAL A 317 5.12 -37.06 38.87
CA VAL A 317 4.39 -37.84 37.88
C VAL A 317 4.71 -39.35 38.00
N PRO A 318 3.81 -40.25 37.55
CA PRO A 318 4.07 -41.68 37.51
C PRO A 318 5.24 -42.05 36.59
N GLN A 319 5.84 -43.22 36.81
CA GLN A 319 6.80 -43.80 35.86
C GLN A 319 6.13 -44.03 34.50
N GLY A 320 6.79 -43.65 33.42
CA GLY A 320 6.24 -43.83 32.08
C GLY A 320 6.85 -42.94 31.01
N PHE A 321 6.25 -43.01 29.83
CA PHE A 321 6.58 -42.14 28.71
C PHE A 321 5.66 -40.93 28.71
N TYR A 322 6.24 -39.78 28.39
CA TYR A 322 5.59 -38.49 28.21
C TYR A 322 5.97 -37.94 26.84
N ILE A 323 5.05 -37.23 26.22
CA ILE A 323 5.24 -36.57 24.93
C ILE A 323 5.43 -35.09 25.22
N TYR A 324 6.46 -34.46 24.67
CA TYR A 324 6.60 -33.02 24.73
C TYR A 324 6.38 -32.41 23.35
N VAL A 325 5.76 -31.23 23.33
CA VAL A 325 5.56 -30.41 22.14
C VAL A 325 6.08 -29.01 22.44
N VAL A 326 6.98 -28.50 21.61
CA VAL A 326 7.47 -27.12 21.73
C VAL A 326 6.56 -26.24 20.90
N ILE A 327 5.96 -25.25 21.56
CA ILE A 327 5.11 -24.23 20.98
C ILE A 327 5.88 -22.93 20.89
N VAL A 328 5.82 -22.27 19.74
CA VAL A 328 6.47 -20.98 19.48
C VAL A 328 5.42 -20.06 18.88
N ASP A 329 5.03 -19.01 19.61
CA ASP A 329 3.95 -18.08 19.23
C ASP A 329 2.62 -18.78 18.88
N GLY A 330 2.33 -19.90 19.54
CA GLY A 330 1.11 -20.67 19.35
C GLY A 330 1.21 -21.82 18.33
N ASP A 331 2.28 -21.90 17.53
CA ASP A 331 2.48 -23.00 16.60
C ASP A 331 3.40 -24.09 17.18
N ALA A 332 3.03 -25.36 17.00
CA ALA A 332 3.89 -26.48 17.37
C ALA A 332 5.05 -26.58 16.37
N VAL A 333 6.30 -26.40 16.84
CA VAL A 333 7.49 -26.38 15.97
C VAL A 333 8.27 -27.68 15.94
N CYS A 334 8.15 -28.49 16.98
CA CYS A 334 8.77 -29.81 17.10
C CYS A 334 8.13 -30.59 18.26
N SER A 335 8.38 -31.89 18.29
CA SER A 335 7.93 -32.76 19.38
C SER A 335 8.92 -33.91 19.62
N GLY A 336 8.80 -34.55 20.77
CA GLY A 336 9.57 -35.74 21.11
C GLY A 336 9.03 -36.44 22.35
N THR A 337 9.81 -37.36 22.90
CA THR A 337 9.42 -38.14 24.07
C THR A 337 10.43 -38.01 25.21
N ILE A 338 9.95 -38.10 26.44
CA ILE A 338 10.74 -38.20 27.67
C ILE A 338 10.24 -39.40 28.47
N SER A 339 11.16 -40.17 29.04
CA SER A 339 10.85 -41.27 29.93
C SER A 339 11.15 -40.87 31.37
N VAL A 340 10.20 -41.08 32.27
CA VAL A 340 10.40 -40.94 33.72
C VAL A 340 10.60 -42.33 34.30
N ALA A 341 11.72 -42.55 34.97
CA ALA A 341 12.07 -43.76 35.71
C ALA A 341 12.14 -43.47 37.21
N LYS A 342 11.89 -44.49 38.03
CA LYS A 342 12.04 -44.45 39.49
C LYS A 342 12.87 -45.65 39.91
#